data_AF-A0A243RC66-F1
#
_entry.id   AF-A0A243RC66-F1
#
_cell.length_a   1.000
_cell.length_b   1.000
_cell.length_c   1.000
_cell.angle_alpha   90.00
_cell.angle_beta   90.00
_cell.angle_gamma   90.00
#
_symmetry.space_group_name_H-M   'P 1'
#
loop_
_entity.id
_entity.type
_entity.pdbx_description
1 polymer ?
#
loop_
_entity_poly.entity_id
_entity_poly.type
_entity_poly.pdbx_seq_one_letter_code
_entity_poly.pdbx_strand_id
1 'polypeptide(L)'
;MISVYIDLAIGLVLAFLLLSLMVSGINEAFVRLFGIRSKFLWAYLRDTMDGGPREGASWIPAKVADVFAKLPFSKDDPRPRHEPEPAPSVVEPVPVDPTAVLAAEAPAPPVDMTGRLYERLQEIDRPTGARTSISDIPPERFSGAVMELVSAEEGGVEGLLAKLEAIGSPLAGHLRGVWEGAQRDLGKFRKGVEAWFDGEMQRLSTLYRRYVKWVVFALGLLLTLLFSMDALEYGKTLLRDNAYRAGVAAIASGGQDGLGALRDKCAVEGAAEPYSCVTESFSSPALVKIFDHAVVSVTIPPDGSEDPSFNWNGAVWWERLITPGHWPGYLISVVALLFGASFWWDVLRRLTGIRGRRP
;
A
#
# COMPACT_ATOMS: atom_id res chain seq x y z
N MET A 1 -22.68 21.66 27.82
CA MET A 1 -21.81 22.41 26.88
C MET A 1 -20.60 21.56 26.56
N ILE A 2 -20.72 20.64 25.60
CA ILE A 2 -19.52 20.08 24.96
C ILE A 2 -18.84 21.29 24.31
N SER A 3 -17.59 21.55 24.67
CA SER A 3 -16.89 22.75 24.26
C SER A 3 -16.80 22.79 22.72
N VAL A 4 -17.01 23.95 22.10
CA VAL A 4 -16.86 24.17 20.65
C VAL A 4 -15.54 23.58 20.11
N TYR A 5 -14.50 23.53 20.95
CA TYR A 5 -13.22 22.91 20.65
C TYR A 5 -13.24 21.38 20.52
N ILE A 6 -14.11 20.69 21.27
CA ILE A 6 -14.28 19.23 21.18
C ILE A 6 -14.96 18.88 19.85
N ASP A 7 -16.03 19.59 19.47
CA ASP A 7 -16.72 19.37 18.19
C ASP A 7 -15.79 19.67 17.00
N LEU A 8 -14.98 20.73 17.11
CA LEU A 8 -13.91 21.03 16.14
C LEU A 8 -12.91 19.87 16.03
N ALA A 9 -12.42 19.37 17.17
CA ALA A 9 -11.45 18.29 17.20
C ALA A 9 -12.02 17.01 16.57
N ILE A 10 -13.26 16.66 16.88
CA ILE A 10 -13.94 15.49 16.30
C ILE A 10 -14.10 15.66 14.78
N GLY A 11 -14.55 16.83 14.31
CA GLY A 11 -14.71 17.11 12.88
C GLY A 11 -13.39 17.03 12.10
N LEU A 12 -12.32 17.57 12.66
CA LEU A 12 -10.99 17.51 12.05
C LEU A 12 -10.45 16.08 12.01
N VAL A 13 -10.57 15.33 13.12
CA VAL A 13 -10.15 13.93 13.20
C VAL A 13 -10.91 13.05 12.22
N LEU A 14 -12.23 13.23 12.10
CA LEU A 14 -13.05 12.48 11.14
C LEU A 14 -12.65 12.79 9.69
N ALA A 15 -12.39 14.05 9.38
CA ALA A 15 -11.95 14.44 8.04
C ALA A 15 -10.63 13.75 7.67
N PHE A 16 -9.60 13.88 8.51
CA PHE A 16 -8.31 13.25 8.23
C PHE A 16 -8.37 11.71 8.30
N LEU A 17 -9.24 11.12 9.12
CA LEU A 17 -9.49 9.68 9.10
C LEU A 17 -9.99 9.22 7.73
N LEU A 18 -11.02 9.87 7.19
CA LEU A 18 -11.60 9.52 5.89
C LEU A 18 -10.61 9.72 4.75
N LEU A 19 -9.85 10.81 4.77
CA LEU A 19 -8.82 11.08 3.78
C LEU A 19 -7.67 10.06 3.86
N SER A 20 -7.23 9.69 5.06
CA SER A 20 -6.24 8.62 5.23
C SER A 20 -6.77 7.26 4.78
N LEU A 21 -8.06 6.96 5.00
CA LEU A 21 -8.70 5.75 4.46
C LEU A 21 -8.71 5.77 2.93
N MET A 22 -8.98 6.92 2.31
CA MET A 22 -8.93 7.08 0.86
C MET A 22 -7.53 6.85 0.30
N VAL A 23 -6.49 7.46 0.90
CA VAL A 23 -5.07 7.21 0.52
C VAL A 23 -4.73 5.73 0.63
N SER A 24 -5.08 5.11 1.76
CA SER A 24 -4.83 3.68 1.99
C SER A 24 -5.57 2.80 1.00
N GLY A 25 -6.84 3.09 0.72
CA GLY A 25 -7.67 2.34 -0.19
C GLY A 25 -7.18 2.42 -1.64
N ILE A 26 -6.78 3.61 -2.10
CA ILE A 26 -6.20 3.81 -3.44
C ILE A 26 -4.87 3.04 -3.55
N ASN A 27 -4.00 3.14 -2.55
CA ASN A 27 -2.73 2.41 -2.55
C ASN A 27 -2.95 0.89 -2.56
N GLU A 28 -3.86 0.37 -1.74
CA GLU A 28 -4.18 -1.06 -1.70
C GLU A 28 -4.79 -1.53 -3.03
N ALA A 29 -5.73 -0.78 -3.60
CA ALA A 29 -6.32 -1.08 -4.90
C ALA A 29 -5.24 -1.14 -5.99
N PHE A 30 -4.31 -0.19 -6.01
CA PHE A 30 -3.20 -0.16 -6.95
C PHE A 30 -2.29 -1.39 -6.79
N VAL A 31 -1.83 -1.68 -5.58
CA VAL A 31 -0.96 -2.83 -5.29
C VAL A 31 -1.62 -4.15 -5.69
N ARG A 32 -2.91 -4.31 -5.35
CA ARG A 32 -3.69 -5.51 -5.63
C ARG A 32 -3.95 -5.68 -7.12
N LEU A 33 -4.37 -4.62 -7.83
CA LEU A 33 -4.67 -4.66 -9.25
C LEU A 33 -3.46 -5.08 -10.09
N PHE A 34 -2.28 -4.59 -9.72
CA PHE A 34 -1.04 -4.90 -10.45
C PHE A 34 -0.24 -6.08 -9.88
N GLY A 35 -0.73 -6.73 -8.80
CA GLY A 35 -0.06 -7.87 -8.17
C GLY A 35 1.36 -7.57 -7.69
N ILE A 36 1.63 -6.33 -7.25
CA ILE A 36 3.00 -5.81 -7.05
C ILE A 36 3.76 -6.63 -6.01
N ARG A 37 3.12 -7.00 -4.91
CA ARG A 37 3.75 -7.82 -3.85
C ARG A 37 4.17 -9.19 -4.39
N SER A 38 3.32 -9.84 -5.19
CA SER A 38 3.65 -11.12 -5.82
C SER A 38 4.82 -10.97 -6.79
N LYS A 39 4.77 -9.98 -7.69
CA LYS A 39 5.89 -9.70 -8.61
C LYS A 39 7.20 -9.43 -7.87
N PHE A 40 7.15 -8.68 -6.77
CA PHE A 40 8.33 -8.37 -5.97
C PHE A 40 8.92 -9.61 -5.28
N LEU A 41 8.07 -10.49 -4.74
CA LEU A 41 8.48 -11.78 -4.20
C LEU A 41 9.16 -12.65 -5.26
N TRP A 42 8.53 -12.84 -6.42
CA TRP A 42 9.06 -13.72 -7.45
C TRP A 42 10.30 -13.14 -8.15
N ALA A 43 10.44 -11.80 -8.23
CA ALA A 43 11.68 -11.16 -8.64
C ALA A 43 12.82 -11.48 -7.66
N TYR A 44 12.54 -11.41 -6.35
CA TYR A 44 13.50 -11.78 -5.32
C TYR A 44 13.89 -13.25 -5.39
N LEU A 45 12.91 -14.17 -5.53
CA LEU A 45 13.19 -15.60 -5.66
C LEU A 45 14.03 -15.91 -6.89
N ARG A 46 13.76 -15.28 -8.03
CA ARG A 46 14.61 -15.44 -9.22
C ARG A 46 16.04 -14.98 -8.97
N ASP A 47 16.22 -13.80 -8.36
CA ASP A 47 17.55 -13.32 -7.99
C ASP A 47 18.29 -14.28 -7.06
N THR A 48 17.59 -14.95 -6.14
CA THR A 48 18.19 -15.91 -5.20
C THR A 48 18.41 -17.30 -5.82
N MET A 49 17.51 -17.78 -6.67
CA MET A 49 17.49 -19.17 -7.15
C MET A 49 18.06 -19.35 -8.55
N ASP A 50 17.77 -18.45 -9.47
CA ASP A 50 18.24 -18.54 -10.86
C ASP A 50 19.37 -17.54 -11.14
N GLY A 51 19.48 -16.51 -10.30
CA GLY A 51 20.33 -15.36 -10.50
C GLY A 51 19.71 -14.30 -11.42
N GLY A 52 20.56 -13.33 -11.77
CA GLY A 52 20.20 -12.22 -12.64
C GLY A 52 19.88 -12.63 -14.08
N PRO A 53 19.02 -11.89 -14.81
CA PRO A 53 18.74 -12.16 -16.22
C PRO A 53 19.96 -11.93 -17.13
N ARG A 54 20.97 -11.21 -16.63
CA ARG A 54 22.29 -11.03 -17.25
C ARG A 54 23.33 -10.92 -16.14
N GLU A 55 24.59 -11.16 -16.48
CA GLU A 55 25.71 -11.01 -15.55
C GLU A 55 25.70 -9.60 -14.92
N GLY A 56 25.62 -9.54 -13.58
CA GLY A 56 25.56 -8.29 -12.82
C GLY A 56 24.21 -7.55 -12.81
N ALA A 57 23.16 -8.09 -13.43
CA ALA A 57 21.81 -7.51 -13.37
C ALA A 57 20.95 -8.20 -12.30
N SER A 58 20.03 -7.48 -11.65
CA SER A 58 19.03 -8.04 -10.74
C SER A 58 17.62 -7.90 -11.31
N TRP A 59 16.76 -8.88 -11.03
CA TRP A 59 15.32 -8.82 -11.29
C TRP A 59 14.64 -7.76 -10.43
N ILE A 60 15.09 -7.58 -9.18
CA ILE A 60 14.59 -6.49 -8.34
C ILE A 60 15.19 -5.16 -8.79
N PRO A 61 14.36 -4.14 -9.11
CA PRO A 61 14.87 -2.82 -9.43
C PRO A 61 15.56 -2.16 -8.22
N ALA A 62 16.72 -1.53 -8.45
CA ALA A 62 17.49 -0.87 -7.39
C ALA A 62 16.80 0.38 -6.81
N LYS A 63 15.96 1.06 -7.61
CA LYS A 63 15.28 2.30 -7.21
C LYS A 63 13.83 2.03 -6.81
N VAL A 64 13.39 2.69 -5.74
CA VAL A 64 11.99 2.63 -5.24
C VAL A 64 10.97 2.95 -6.33
N ALA A 65 11.24 3.99 -7.13
CA ALA A 65 10.33 4.41 -8.20
C ALA A 65 10.17 3.32 -9.28
N ASP A 66 11.24 2.57 -9.58
CA ASP A 66 11.20 1.53 -10.62
C ASP A 66 10.37 0.31 -10.18
N VAL A 67 10.29 0.02 -8.87
CA VAL A 67 9.44 -1.06 -8.35
C VAL A 67 7.96 -0.79 -8.64
N PHE A 68 7.49 0.45 -8.55
CA PHE A 68 6.09 0.79 -8.78
C PHE A 68 5.80 1.33 -10.18
N ALA A 69 6.80 1.84 -10.89
CA ALA A 69 6.64 2.39 -12.24
C ALA A 69 7.06 1.42 -13.35
N LYS A 70 7.98 0.47 -13.10
CA LYS A 70 8.46 -0.48 -14.12
C LYS A 70 7.99 -1.90 -13.86
N LEU A 71 8.12 -2.42 -12.64
CA LEU A 71 7.73 -3.80 -12.32
C LEU A 71 6.28 -4.17 -12.72
N PRO A 72 5.25 -3.31 -12.49
CA PRO A 72 3.89 -3.67 -12.87
C PRO A 72 3.67 -3.72 -14.39
N PHE A 73 4.45 -2.96 -15.18
CA PHE A 73 4.34 -2.84 -16.63
C PHE A 73 5.48 -3.51 -17.40
N SER A 74 6.38 -4.21 -16.71
CA SER A 74 7.49 -4.94 -17.31
C SER A 74 6.95 -6.03 -18.22
N LYS A 75 7.54 -6.15 -19.43
CA LYS A 75 7.25 -7.27 -20.35
C LYS A 75 7.71 -8.60 -19.75
N ASP A 76 8.78 -8.55 -18.98
CA ASP A 76 9.36 -9.70 -18.29
C ASP A 76 8.74 -9.78 -16.89
N ASP A 77 7.59 -10.47 -16.79
CA ASP A 77 6.94 -10.77 -15.51
C ASP A 77 7.72 -11.88 -14.79
N PRO A 78 8.29 -11.64 -13.60
CA PRO A 78 9.11 -12.62 -12.89
C PRO A 78 8.29 -13.80 -12.36
N ARG A 79 6.96 -13.71 -12.32
CA ARG A 79 6.10 -14.75 -11.76
C ARG A 79 6.06 -15.96 -12.69
N PRO A 80 6.18 -17.19 -12.18
CA PRO A 80 5.90 -18.40 -12.95
C PRO A 80 4.48 -18.41 -13.55
N ARG A 81 4.33 -19.12 -14.67
CA ARG A 81 3.00 -19.37 -15.25
C ARG A 81 2.27 -20.36 -14.36
N HIS A 82 1.00 -20.08 -14.10
CA HIS A 82 0.17 -21.03 -13.39
C HIS A 82 -0.22 -22.14 -14.36
N GLU A 83 0.06 -23.38 -13.97
CA GLU A 83 -0.46 -24.56 -14.64
C GLU A 83 -1.72 -25.01 -13.89
N PRO A 84 -2.81 -25.40 -14.57
CA PRO A 84 -4.03 -25.85 -13.90
C PRO A 84 -3.93 -27.30 -13.39
N GLU A 85 -2.97 -28.06 -13.91
CA GLU A 85 -2.72 -29.44 -13.48
C GLU A 85 -2.05 -29.45 -12.11
N PRO A 86 -2.41 -30.40 -11.22
CA PRO A 86 -1.78 -30.50 -9.91
C PRO A 86 -0.29 -30.82 -10.05
N ALA A 87 0.47 -30.40 -9.05
CA ALA A 87 1.90 -30.67 -8.97
C ALA A 87 2.19 -32.17 -9.19
N PRO A 88 3.16 -32.54 -10.04
CA PRO A 88 3.48 -33.93 -10.26
C PRO A 88 3.87 -34.63 -8.96
N SER A 89 3.40 -35.87 -8.80
CA SER A 89 3.60 -36.67 -7.57
C SER A 89 5.05 -37.11 -7.35
N VAL A 90 5.85 -37.10 -8.42
CA VAL A 90 7.28 -37.40 -8.40
C VAL A 90 8.01 -36.14 -8.80
N VAL A 91 8.99 -35.74 -7.99
CA VAL A 91 9.87 -34.63 -8.31
C VAL A 91 10.98 -35.16 -9.22
N GLU A 92 11.09 -34.57 -10.41
CA GLU A 92 12.18 -34.92 -11.32
C GLU A 92 13.50 -34.33 -10.83
N PRO A 93 14.61 -35.07 -10.92
CA PRO A 93 15.94 -34.51 -10.66
C PRO A 93 16.20 -33.29 -11.55
N VAL A 94 17.02 -32.36 -11.07
CA VAL A 94 17.49 -31.23 -11.86
C VAL A 94 18.22 -31.77 -13.11
N PRO A 95 17.84 -31.36 -14.33
CA PRO A 95 18.24 -32.00 -15.59
C PRO A 95 19.62 -31.50 -16.03
N VAL A 96 20.60 -31.63 -15.13
CA VAL A 96 21.96 -31.17 -15.32
C VAL A 96 22.90 -32.26 -14.82
N ASP A 97 23.87 -32.60 -15.67
CA ASP A 97 25.02 -33.39 -15.28
C ASP A 97 26.16 -32.43 -14.88
N PRO A 98 26.49 -32.32 -13.59
CA PRO A 98 27.56 -31.43 -13.12
C PRO A 98 28.90 -31.73 -13.78
N THR A 99 29.19 -33.00 -14.08
CA THR A 99 30.48 -33.40 -14.65
C THR A 99 30.60 -32.94 -16.11
N ALA A 100 29.51 -33.06 -16.87
CA ALA A 100 29.45 -32.55 -18.24
C ALA A 100 29.56 -31.02 -18.30
N VAL A 101 28.93 -30.31 -17.35
CA VAL A 101 29.01 -28.84 -17.28
C VAL A 101 30.44 -28.38 -16.93
N LEU A 102 31.09 -29.00 -15.95
CA LEU A 102 32.47 -28.66 -15.57
C LEU A 102 33.47 -28.97 -16.70
N ALA A 103 33.17 -29.96 -17.54
CA ALA A 103 33.97 -30.30 -18.71
C ALA A 103 33.67 -29.42 -19.94
N ALA A 104 32.56 -28.70 -19.95
CA ALA A 104 32.16 -27.85 -21.07
C ALA A 104 32.81 -26.46 -20.98
N GLU A 105 33.26 -25.93 -22.13
CA GLU A 105 33.73 -24.54 -22.24
C GLU A 105 32.56 -23.53 -22.30
N ALA A 106 31.35 -24.02 -22.59
CA ALA A 106 30.14 -23.22 -22.67
C ALA A 106 29.39 -23.17 -21.33
N PRO A 107 28.69 -22.07 -21.02
CA PRO A 107 27.85 -21.97 -19.81
C PRO A 107 26.80 -23.09 -19.78
N ALA A 108 26.44 -23.53 -18.57
CA ALA A 108 25.35 -24.48 -18.36
C ALA A 108 24.05 -23.97 -19.02
N PRO A 109 23.21 -24.87 -19.55
CA PRO A 109 21.89 -24.48 -20.02
C PRO A 109 21.09 -23.84 -18.88
N PRO A 110 20.31 -22.78 -19.15
CA PRO A 110 19.52 -22.12 -18.10
C PRO A 110 18.46 -23.08 -17.57
N VAL A 111 18.44 -23.26 -16.25
CA VAL A 111 17.43 -24.06 -15.54
C VAL A 111 16.55 -23.12 -14.71
N ASP A 112 15.23 -23.22 -14.87
CA ASP A 112 14.25 -22.45 -14.08
C ASP A 112 14.01 -23.12 -12.72
N MET A 113 14.91 -22.89 -11.75
CA MET A 113 14.76 -23.39 -10.39
C MET A 113 13.57 -22.74 -9.69
N THR A 114 13.29 -21.48 -9.99
CA THR A 114 12.11 -20.77 -9.47
C THR A 114 10.80 -21.45 -9.93
N GLY A 115 10.74 -21.88 -11.19
CA GLY A 115 9.61 -22.66 -11.73
C GLY A 115 9.44 -24.00 -11.01
N ARG A 116 10.55 -24.73 -10.79
CA ARG A 116 10.54 -25.99 -10.03
C ARG A 116 10.06 -25.81 -8.59
N LEU A 117 10.47 -24.73 -7.93
CA LEU A 117 9.95 -24.36 -6.62
C LEU A 117 8.44 -24.09 -6.68
N TYR A 118 7.99 -23.35 -7.69
CA TYR A 118 6.59 -23.01 -7.84
C TYR A 118 5.69 -24.23 -7.98
N GLU A 119 6.10 -25.24 -8.75
CA GLU A 119 5.35 -26.50 -8.85
C GLU A 119 5.07 -27.10 -7.46
N ARG A 120 6.05 -27.04 -6.54
CA ARG A 120 5.88 -27.55 -5.17
C ARG A 120 5.00 -26.66 -4.29
N LEU A 121 4.86 -25.38 -4.64
CA LEU A 121 4.07 -24.39 -3.90
C LEU A 121 2.67 -24.18 -4.50
N GLN A 122 2.34 -24.85 -5.58
CA GLN A 122 1.10 -24.63 -6.32
C GLN A 122 -0.15 -24.86 -5.47
N GLU A 123 -0.09 -25.75 -4.47
CA GLU A 123 -1.20 -26.02 -3.53
C GLU A 123 -1.66 -24.78 -2.74
N ILE A 124 -0.77 -23.82 -2.50
CA ILE A 124 -1.10 -22.58 -1.78
C ILE A 124 -1.45 -21.43 -2.72
N ASP A 125 -1.37 -21.63 -4.04
CA ASP A 125 -1.73 -20.61 -5.02
C ASP A 125 -3.24 -20.48 -5.19
N ARG A 126 -3.69 -19.25 -5.39
CA ARG A 126 -5.08 -18.92 -5.70
C ARG A 126 -5.11 -17.94 -6.87
N PRO A 127 -4.71 -18.41 -8.07
CA PRO A 127 -4.39 -17.54 -9.18
C PRO A 127 -5.63 -16.74 -9.60
N THR A 128 -5.42 -15.44 -9.84
CA THR A 128 -6.44 -14.54 -10.39
C THR A 128 -6.29 -14.36 -11.91
N GLY A 129 -5.33 -15.07 -12.53
CA GLY A 129 -5.03 -15.02 -13.96
C GLY A 129 -4.02 -16.08 -14.36
N ALA A 130 -3.32 -15.89 -15.48
CA ALA A 130 -2.38 -16.88 -16.05
C ALA A 130 -1.05 -17.05 -15.30
N ARG A 131 -0.80 -16.23 -14.28
CA ARG A 131 0.44 -16.19 -13.49
C ARG A 131 0.08 -16.38 -12.02
N THR A 132 1.02 -16.90 -11.25
CA THR A 132 0.83 -17.08 -9.82
C THR A 132 0.46 -15.78 -9.11
N SER A 133 -0.37 -15.91 -8.09
CA SER A 133 -0.80 -14.82 -7.21
C SER A 133 -0.10 -14.85 -5.84
N ILE A 134 0.74 -15.87 -5.60
CA ILE A 134 1.45 -16.05 -4.34
C ILE A 134 2.27 -14.79 -4.04
N SER A 135 1.98 -14.17 -2.90
CA SER A 135 2.63 -12.93 -2.43
C SER A 135 3.37 -13.10 -1.11
N ASP A 136 3.28 -14.29 -0.53
CA ASP A 136 3.89 -14.69 0.74
C ASP A 136 4.03 -16.22 0.74
N ILE A 137 5.19 -16.73 1.14
CA ILE A 137 5.45 -18.17 1.23
C ILE A 137 5.81 -18.48 2.68
N PRO A 138 5.04 -19.34 3.38
CA PRO A 138 5.41 -19.79 4.71
C PRO A 138 6.78 -20.50 4.69
N PRO A 139 7.70 -20.22 5.63
CA PRO A 139 9.02 -20.83 5.66
C PRO A 139 9.02 -22.36 5.68
N GLU A 140 8.02 -22.96 6.31
CA GLU A 140 7.85 -24.42 6.39
C GLU A 140 7.49 -25.01 5.03
N ARG A 141 6.73 -24.28 4.21
CA ARG A 141 6.37 -24.69 2.84
C ARG A 141 7.56 -24.59 1.91
N PHE A 142 8.32 -23.50 1.99
CA PHE A 142 9.56 -23.35 1.25
C PHE A 142 10.56 -24.45 1.60
N SER A 143 10.83 -24.66 2.90
CA SER A 143 11.74 -25.71 3.37
C SER A 143 11.24 -27.10 2.94
N GLY A 144 9.94 -27.37 3.03
CA GLY A 144 9.34 -28.61 2.52
C GLY A 144 9.64 -28.83 1.03
N ALA A 145 9.40 -27.82 0.19
CA ALA A 145 9.70 -27.88 -1.23
C ALA A 145 11.19 -28.12 -1.53
N VAL A 146 12.09 -27.48 -0.78
CA VAL A 146 13.54 -27.75 -0.89
C VAL A 146 13.87 -29.19 -0.49
N MET A 147 13.26 -29.73 0.56
CA MET A 147 13.46 -31.13 0.95
C MET A 147 12.94 -32.12 -0.10
N GLU A 148 11.85 -31.79 -0.79
CA GLU A 148 11.35 -32.57 -1.92
C GLU A 148 12.34 -32.56 -3.10
N LEU A 149 12.89 -31.39 -3.44
CA LEU A 149 13.96 -31.29 -4.44
C LEU A 149 15.20 -32.10 -4.04
N VAL A 150 15.63 -32.00 -2.77
CA VAL A 150 16.73 -32.80 -2.21
C VAL A 150 16.46 -34.30 -2.36
N SER A 151 15.22 -34.75 -2.12
CA SER A 151 14.87 -36.18 -2.18
C SER A 151 14.90 -36.76 -3.60
N ALA A 152 14.78 -35.91 -4.62
CA ALA A 152 14.87 -36.31 -6.02
C ALA A 152 16.32 -36.54 -6.49
N GLU A 153 17.31 -36.01 -5.77
CA GLU A 153 18.71 -36.02 -6.19
C GLU A 153 19.47 -37.25 -5.70
N GLU A 154 20.26 -37.84 -6.60
CA GLU A 154 21.26 -38.84 -6.22
C GLU A 154 22.31 -38.18 -5.31
N GLY A 155 22.46 -38.67 -4.08
CA GLY A 155 23.32 -38.05 -3.06
C GLY A 155 22.62 -36.98 -2.20
N GLY A 156 21.30 -36.80 -2.33
CA GLY A 156 20.50 -35.94 -1.47
C GLY A 156 20.96 -34.47 -1.51
N VAL A 157 21.29 -33.91 -0.33
CA VAL A 157 21.67 -32.49 -0.23
C VAL A 157 22.93 -32.19 -1.02
N GLU A 158 23.91 -33.09 -1.00
CA GLU A 158 25.18 -32.90 -1.72
C GLU A 158 24.97 -33.00 -3.24
N GLY A 159 24.07 -33.88 -3.68
CA GLY A 159 23.67 -33.98 -5.09
C GLY A 159 23.01 -32.70 -5.59
N LEU A 160 22.05 -32.16 -4.83
CA LEU A 160 21.40 -30.89 -5.17
C LEU A 160 22.42 -29.73 -5.20
N LEU A 161 23.30 -29.63 -4.21
CA LEU A 161 24.33 -28.59 -4.15
C LEU A 161 25.24 -28.64 -5.37
N ALA A 162 25.71 -29.82 -5.77
CA ALA A 162 26.56 -29.97 -6.96
C ALA A 162 25.87 -29.48 -8.24
N LYS A 163 24.57 -29.77 -8.40
CA LYS A 163 23.79 -29.30 -9.56
C LYS A 163 23.54 -27.79 -9.52
N LEU A 164 23.23 -27.23 -8.34
CA LEU A 164 23.06 -25.77 -8.18
C LEU A 164 24.36 -25.01 -8.48
N GLU A 165 25.52 -25.55 -8.08
CA GLU A 165 26.82 -24.97 -8.41
C GLU A 165 27.13 -25.05 -9.91
N ALA A 166 26.81 -26.17 -10.55
CA ALA A 166 27.00 -26.34 -11.99
C ALA A 166 26.22 -25.27 -12.80
N ILE A 167 25.01 -24.92 -12.37
CA ILE A 167 24.20 -23.89 -13.05
C ILE A 167 24.51 -22.46 -12.59
N GLY A 168 25.44 -22.27 -11.65
CA GLY A 168 25.78 -20.95 -11.11
C GLY A 168 24.67 -20.31 -10.25
N SER A 169 23.80 -21.12 -9.65
CA SER A 169 22.69 -20.62 -8.84
C SER A 169 23.19 -20.01 -7.51
N PRO A 170 22.77 -18.77 -7.16
CA PRO A 170 23.18 -18.15 -5.89
C PRO A 170 22.69 -18.92 -4.65
N LEU A 171 21.61 -19.69 -4.79
CA LEU A 171 21.06 -20.55 -3.75
C LEU A 171 22.06 -21.61 -3.26
N ALA A 172 22.97 -22.05 -4.13
CA ALA A 172 24.00 -23.04 -3.78
C ALA A 172 24.81 -22.62 -2.55
N GLY A 173 25.27 -21.37 -2.51
CA GLY A 173 26.08 -20.84 -1.41
C GLY A 173 25.30 -20.78 -0.09
N HIS A 174 24.03 -20.36 -0.15
CA HIS A 174 23.17 -20.31 1.02
C HIS A 174 22.88 -21.70 1.59
N LEU A 175 22.47 -22.65 0.75
CA LEU A 175 22.19 -24.02 1.17
C LEU A 175 23.44 -24.74 1.67
N ARG A 176 24.61 -24.49 1.07
CA ARG A 176 25.89 -25.02 1.54
C ARG A 176 26.20 -24.58 2.96
N GLY A 177 26.08 -23.27 3.24
CA GLY A 177 26.30 -22.74 4.60
C GLY A 177 25.35 -23.36 5.63
N VAL A 178 24.08 -23.55 5.26
CA VAL A 178 23.10 -24.24 6.11
C VAL A 178 23.46 -25.72 6.32
N TRP A 179 23.91 -26.42 5.27
CA TRP A 179 24.29 -27.82 5.33
C TRP A 179 25.51 -28.08 6.22
N GLU A 180 26.55 -27.27 6.06
CA GLU A 180 27.75 -27.33 6.89
C GLU A 180 27.45 -26.99 8.35
N GLY A 181 26.67 -25.93 8.60
CA GLY A 181 26.22 -25.56 9.94
C GLY A 181 25.32 -26.60 10.61
N ALA A 182 24.55 -27.35 9.82
CA ALA A 182 23.74 -28.47 10.27
C ALA A 182 24.56 -29.73 10.60
N GLN A 183 25.89 -29.72 10.40
CA GLN A 183 26.77 -30.87 10.60
C GLN A 183 26.32 -32.10 9.78
N ARG A 184 25.79 -31.86 8.58
CA ARG A 184 25.27 -32.90 7.68
C ARG A 184 24.09 -33.71 8.26
N ASP A 185 23.34 -33.12 9.19
CA ASP A 185 22.09 -33.71 9.71
C ASP A 185 20.88 -33.19 8.93
N LEU A 186 20.08 -34.09 8.36
CA LEU A 186 18.92 -33.73 7.54
C LEU A 186 17.83 -32.98 8.31
N GLY A 187 17.61 -33.33 9.59
CA GLY A 187 16.60 -32.68 10.43
C GLY A 187 16.99 -31.24 10.74
N LYS A 188 18.26 -31.04 11.12
CA LYS A 188 18.83 -29.70 11.34
C LYS A 188 18.90 -28.90 10.04
N PHE A 189 19.21 -29.53 8.91
CA PHE A 189 19.23 -28.87 7.61
C PHE A 189 17.85 -28.31 7.26
N ARG A 190 16.79 -29.12 7.34
CA ARG A 190 15.40 -28.66 7.11
C ARG A 190 15.07 -27.43 7.94
N LYS A 191 15.39 -27.45 9.24
CA LYS A 191 15.15 -26.33 10.15
C LYS A 191 16.04 -25.11 9.87
N GLY A 192 17.28 -25.35 9.44
CA GLY A 192 18.18 -24.28 9.01
C GLY A 192 17.69 -23.58 7.74
N VAL A 193 17.15 -24.32 6.77
CA VAL A 193 16.55 -23.75 5.54
C VAL A 193 15.31 -22.92 5.88
N GLU A 194 14.47 -23.41 6.79
CA GLU A 194 13.29 -22.68 7.30
C GLU A 194 13.72 -21.35 7.95
N ALA A 195 14.69 -21.36 8.85
CA ALA A 195 15.18 -20.16 9.54
C ALA A 195 15.88 -19.16 8.60
N TRP A 196 16.68 -19.66 7.65
CA TRP A 196 17.32 -18.83 6.63
C TRP A 196 16.27 -18.11 5.76
N PHE A 197 15.29 -18.86 5.26
CA PHE A 197 14.25 -18.30 4.41
C PHE A 197 13.36 -17.29 5.14
N ASP A 198 13.00 -17.56 6.40
CA ASP A 198 12.26 -16.60 7.24
C ASP A 198 13.01 -15.26 7.37
N GLY A 199 14.33 -15.32 7.60
CA GLY A 199 15.18 -14.13 7.65
C GLY A 199 15.15 -13.32 6.35
N GLU A 200 15.23 -13.99 5.19
CA GLU A 200 15.14 -13.33 3.89
C GLU A 200 13.74 -12.74 3.63
N MET A 201 12.67 -13.44 4.01
CA MET A 201 11.30 -12.93 3.91
C MET A 201 11.06 -11.73 4.83
N GLN A 202 11.66 -11.69 6.03
CA GLN A 202 11.59 -10.55 6.92
C GLN A 202 12.34 -9.33 6.34
N ARG A 203 13.50 -9.56 5.72
CA ARG A 203 14.28 -8.53 5.02
C ARG A 203 13.51 -7.98 3.82
N LEU A 204 12.95 -8.86 2.98
CA LEU A 204 12.13 -8.52 1.82
C LEU A 204 10.90 -7.70 2.23
N SER A 205 10.19 -8.15 3.27
CA SER A 205 9.03 -7.44 3.83
C SER A 205 9.40 -6.04 4.33
N THR A 206 10.60 -5.88 4.89
CA THR A 206 11.07 -4.58 5.38
C THR A 206 11.43 -3.63 4.23
N LEU A 207 12.07 -4.13 3.17
CA LEU A 207 12.31 -3.36 1.95
C LEU A 207 11.00 -2.93 1.30
N TYR A 208 10.05 -3.87 1.14
CA TYR A 208 8.73 -3.57 0.59
C TYR A 208 7.99 -2.50 1.40
N ARG A 209 7.96 -2.61 2.74
CA ARG A 209 7.37 -1.59 3.62
C ARG A 209 8.05 -0.22 3.45
N ARG A 210 9.38 -0.17 3.29
CA ARG A 210 10.10 1.08 3.03
C ARG A 210 9.67 1.70 1.71
N TYR A 211 9.43 0.89 0.68
CA TYR A 211 9.02 1.37 -0.64
C TYR A 211 7.57 1.87 -0.63
N VAL A 212 6.65 1.14 0.00
CA VAL A 212 5.25 1.55 0.16
C VAL A 212 5.13 2.88 0.92
N LYS A 213 5.97 3.13 1.93
CA LYS A 213 5.97 4.43 2.64
C LYS A 213 6.18 5.62 1.70
N TRP A 214 7.09 5.51 0.72
CA TRP A 214 7.31 6.56 -0.27
C TRP A 214 6.15 6.71 -1.25
N VAL A 215 5.50 5.60 -1.62
CA VAL A 215 4.28 5.65 -2.46
C VAL A 215 3.15 6.33 -1.72
N VAL A 216 2.91 5.97 -0.46
CA VAL A 216 1.89 6.60 0.39
C VAL A 216 2.19 8.08 0.61
N PHE A 217 3.46 8.45 0.78
CA PHE A 217 3.87 9.86 0.84
C PHE A 217 3.56 10.60 -0.47
N ALA A 218 3.96 10.05 -1.62
CA ALA A 218 3.70 10.64 -2.92
C ALA A 218 2.20 10.76 -3.20
N LEU A 219 1.41 9.74 -2.83
CA LEU A 219 -0.04 9.75 -2.95
C LEU A 219 -0.69 10.78 -2.01
N GLY A 220 -0.26 10.85 -0.76
CA GLY A 220 -0.73 11.85 0.20
C GLY A 220 -0.43 13.28 -0.24
N LEU A 221 0.79 13.52 -0.77
CA LEU A 221 1.17 14.78 -1.39
C LEU A 221 0.30 15.08 -2.62
N LEU A 222 0.15 14.12 -3.53
CA LEU A 222 -0.65 14.26 -4.74
C LEU A 222 -2.10 14.62 -4.40
N LEU A 223 -2.74 13.89 -3.48
CA LEU A 223 -4.12 14.19 -3.06
C LEU A 223 -4.22 15.54 -2.37
N THR A 224 -3.26 15.90 -1.51
CA THR A 224 -3.25 17.21 -0.84
C THR A 224 -3.19 18.35 -1.85
N LEU A 225 -2.33 18.22 -2.86
CA LEU A 225 -2.20 19.23 -3.91
C LEU A 225 -3.42 19.22 -4.83
N LEU A 226 -3.88 18.06 -5.30
CA LEU A 226 -5.02 17.90 -6.20
C LEU A 226 -6.31 18.50 -5.61
N PHE A 227 -6.54 18.29 -4.31
CA PHE A 227 -7.70 18.81 -3.60
C PHE A 227 -7.44 20.17 -2.93
N SER A 228 -6.24 20.75 -3.07
CA SER A 228 -5.84 22.01 -2.42
C SER A 228 -6.13 22.02 -0.90
N MET A 229 -5.83 20.91 -0.22
CA MET A 229 -6.21 20.70 1.17
C MET A 229 -5.33 21.47 2.15
N ASP A 230 -5.71 22.70 2.50
CA ASP A 230 -5.06 23.49 3.53
C ASP A 230 -5.66 23.18 4.92
N ALA A 231 -4.92 22.44 5.76
CA ALA A 231 -5.38 22.08 7.10
C ALA A 231 -5.65 23.29 8.02
N LEU A 232 -4.89 24.38 7.86
CA LEU A 232 -5.01 25.57 8.71
C LEU A 232 -6.25 26.38 8.32
N GLU A 233 -6.46 26.58 7.04
CA GLU A 233 -7.66 27.21 6.52
C GLU A 233 -8.90 26.37 6.83
N TYR A 234 -8.84 25.06 6.60
CA TYR A 234 -9.91 24.14 6.96
C TYR A 234 -10.24 24.21 8.45
N GLY A 235 -9.23 24.20 9.32
CA GLY A 235 -9.41 24.37 10.76
C GLY A 235 -10.05 25.70 11.15
N LYS A 236 -9.66 26.81 10.49
CA LYS A 236 -10.29 28.13 10.70
C LYS A 236 -11.75 28.14 10.24
N THR A 237 -12.04 27.55 9.09
CA THR A 237 -13.40 27.44 8.54
C THR A 237 -14.29 26.60 9.45
N LEU A 238 -13.79 25.45 9.92
CA LEU A 238 -14.51 24.61 10.88
C LEU A 238 -14.76 25.31 12.22
N LEU A 239 -13.75 26.01 12.76
CA LEU A 239 -13.90 26.73 14.03
C LEU A 239 -14.96 27.82 13.91
N ARG A 240 -14.94 28.58 12.81
CA ARG A 240 -15.95 29.58 12.51
C ARG A 240 -17.33 28.94 12.41
N ASP A 241 -17.50 27.88 11.63
CA ASP A 241 -18.79 27.19 11.46
C ASP A 241 -19.35 26.64 12.77
N ASN A 242 -18.52 26.01 13.60
CA ASN A 242 -18.95 25.51 14.91
C ASN A 242 -19.29 26.64 15.88
N ALA A 243 -18.53 27.74 15.89
CA ALA A 243 -18.85 28.92 16.68
C ALA A 243 -20.20 29.52 16.23
N TYR A 244 -20.48 29.54 14.93
CA TYR A 244 -21.78 29.96 14.40
C TYR A 244 -22.91 29.03 14.85
N ARG A 245 -22.78 27.71 14.67
CA ARG A 245 -23.78 26.71 15.09
C ARG A 245 -24.09 26.79 16.58
N ALA A 246 -23.07 26.98 17.42
CA ALA A 246 -23.24 27.19 18.87
C ALA A 246 -23.99 28.49 19.19
N GLY A 247 -23.68 29.58 18.47
CA GLY A 247 -24.41 30.85 18.57
C GLY A 247 -25.89 30.71 18.20
N VAL A 248 -26.22 29.96 17.14
CA VAL A 248 -27.62 29.72 16.74
C VAL A 248 -28.37 28.86 17.74
N ALA A 249 -27.74 27.80 18.26
CA ALA A 249 -28.33 27.00 19.32
C ALA A 249 -28.67 27.85 20.56
N ALA A 250 -27.85 28.87 20.86
CA ALA A 250 -28.12 29.83 21.94
C ALA A 250 -29.31 30.77 21.62
N ILE A 251 -29.54 31.13 20.35
CA ILE A 251 -30.75 31.87 19.91
C ILE A 251 -32.01 31.05 20.20
N ALA A 252 -31.99 29.76 19.86
CA ALA A 252 -33.13 28.87 20.11
C ALA A 252 -33.47 28.76 21.61
N SER A 253 -32.49 29.02 22.50
CA SER A 253 -32.68 29.15 23.95
C SER A 253 -32.99 30.58 24.44
N GLY A 254 -33.27 31.54 23.55
CA GLY A 254 -33.77 32.88 23.90
C GLY A 254 -32.78 34.06 23.78
N GLY A 255 -31.59 33.87 23.20
CA GLY A 255 -30.60 34.94 23.00
C GLY A 255 -30.85 35.78 21.73
N GLN A 256 -31.13 37.08 21.86
CA GLN A 256 -31.38 37.98 20.71
C GLN A 256 -30.11 38.31 19.89
N ASP A 257 -28.92 38.20 20.48
CA ASP A 257 -27.65 38.60 19.84
C ASP A 257 -27.25 37.71 18.65
N GLY A 258 -27.65 36.43 18.64
CA GLY A 258 -27.29 35.53 17.54
C GLY A 258 -28.08 35.77 16.25
N LEU A 259 -29.27 36.37 16.32
CA LEU A 259 -30.08 36.70 15.14
C LEU A 259 -29.41 37.79 14.30
N GLY A 260 -28.73 38.75 14.95
CA GLY A 260 -27.94 39.78 14.28
C GLY A 260 -26.77 39.19 13.48
N ALA A 261 -26.00 38.30 14.11
CA ALA A 261 -24.87 37.63 13.45
C ALA A 261 -25.29 36.74 12.26
N LEU A 262 -26.47 36.10 12.35
CA LEU A 262 -27.05 35.31 11.25
C LEU A 262 -27.44 36.20 10.06
N ARG A 263 -28.10 37.32 10.36
CA ARG A 263 -28.54 38.32 9.39
C ARG A 263 -27.35 38.95 8.68
N ASP A 264 -26.30 39.31 9.40
CA ASP A 264 -25.11 39.95 8.85
C ASP A 264 -24.36 39.02 7.89
N LYS A 265 -24.24 37.73 8.22
CA LYS A 265 -23.60 36.74 7.34
C LYS A 265 -24.39 36.52 6.04
N CYS A 266 -25.71 36.31 6.14
CA CYS A 266 -26.55 36.10 4.97
C CYS A 266 -26.82 37.39 4.16
N ALA A 267 -26.63 38.57 4.76
CA ALA A 267 -26.67 39.86 4.05
C ALA A 267 -25.41 40.11 3.19
N VAL A 268 -24.25 39.57 3.60
CA VAL A 268 -22.98 39.73 2.88
C VAL A 268 -22.86 38.82 1.65
N GLU A 269 -23.54 37.66 1.65
CA GLU A 269 -23.52 36.71 0.52
C GLU A 269 -24.59 37.01 -0.57
N GLY A 270 -25.36 38.09 -0.45
CA GLY A 270 -26.32 38.52 -1.48
C GLY A 270 -27.52 37.57 -1.67
N ALA A 271 -27.77 36.68 -0.71
CA ALA A 271 -28.86 35.71 -0.78
C ALA A 271 -30.23 36.42 -0.75
N ALA A 272 -31.06 36.18 -1.76
CA ALA A 272 -32.36 36.81 -1.94
C ALA A 272 -33.36 36.52 -0.79
N GLU A 273 -33.15 35.44 -0.02
CA GLU A 273 -33.91 35.14 1.20
C GLU A 273 -33.01 34.59 2.32
N PRO A 274 -33.10 35.13 3.56
CA PRO A 274 -32.29 34.66 4.69
C PRO A 274 -32.48 33.18 5.03
N TYR A 275 -33.67 32.61 4.76
CA TYR A 275 -33.98 31.23 5.11
C TYR A 275 -33.23 30.20 4.26
N SER A 276 -32.97 30.46 2.98
CA SER A 276 -32.21 29.54 2.11
C SER A 276 -30.73 29.47 2.52
N CYS A 277 -30.11 30.62 2.78
CA CYS A 277 -28.73 30.74 3.31
C CYS A 277 -28.55 29.96 4.62
N VAL A 278 -29.55 30.04 5.51
CA VAL A 278 -29.53 29.34 6.80
C VAL A 278 -29.65 27.83 6.61
N THR A 279 -30.59 27.37 5.78
CA THR A 279 -30.75 25.95 5.47
C THR A 279 -29.51 25.37 4.80
N GLU A 280 -28.88 26.08 3.86
CA GLU A 280 -27.64 25.66 3.18
C GLU A 280 -26.44 25.57 4.14
N SER A 281 -26.31 26.55 5.05
CA SER A 281 -25.28 26.55 6.10
C SER A 281 -25.41 25.35 7.05
N PHE A 282 -26.63 24.91 7.36
CA PHE A 282 -26.87 23.74 8.20
C PHE A 282 -26.82 22.41 7.46
N SER A 283 -27.09 22.41 6.15
CA SER A 283 -27.17 21.19 5.32
C SER A 283 -25.83 20.78 4.71
N SER A 284 -24.90 21.73 4.51
CA SER A 284 -23.55 21.41 4.02
C SER A 284 -22.74 20.70 5.12
N PRO A 285 -22.32 19.43 4.92
CA PRO A 285 -21.39 18.80 5.85
C PRO A 285 -20.09 19.58 5.77
N ALA A 286 -19.54 19.98 6.92
CA ALA A 286 -18.30 20.74 6.95
C ALA A 286 -17.12 20.00 6.27
N LEU A 287 -17.22 18.67 6.15
CA LEU A 287 -16.31 17.82 5.38
C LEU A 287 -16.28 18.16 3.88
N VAL A 288 -17.40 18.58 3.28
CA VAL A 288 -17.47 18.87 1.84
C VAL A 288 -16.65 20.12 1.50
N LYS A 289 -16.61 21.11 2.41
CA LYS A 289 -15.89 22.38 2.22
C LYS A 289 -14.38 22.22 2.06
N ILE A 290 -13.80 21.08 2.47
CA ILE A 290 -12.38 20.81 2.23
C ILE A 290 -12.06 20.62 0.73
N PHE A 291 -13.07 20.35 -0.09
CA PHE A 291 -12.95 20.11 -1.53
C PHE A 291 -13.40 21.30 -2.40
N ASP A 292 -13.86 22.41 -1.80
CA ASP A 292 -14.36 23.58 -2.54
C ASP A 292 -13.29 24.19 -3.47
N HIS A 293 -12.02 24.00 -3.13
CA HIS A 293 -10.88 24.50 -3.89
C HIS A 293 -10.12 23.42 -4.66
N ALA A 294 -10.71 22.23 -4.81
CA ALA A 294 -10.16 21.19 -5.68
C ALA A 294 -10.15 21.63 -7.15
N VAL A 295 -9.24 21.06 -7.95
CA VAL A 295 -9.14 21.32 -9.41
C VAL A 295 -10.49 21.15 -10.10
N VAL A 296 -11.24 20.13 -9.69
CA VAL A 296 -12.62 19.89 -10.09
C VAL A 296 -13.46 19.78 -8.83
N SER A 297 -14.48 20.64 -8.70
CA SER A 297 -15.49 20.50 -7.65
C SER A 297 -16.81 20.02 -8.26
N VAL A 298 -17.56 19.26 -7.48
CA VAL A 298 -18.89 18.77 -7.84
C VAL A 298 -19.90 19.48 -6.97
N THR A 299 -20.84 20.17 -7.60
CA THR A 299 -21.98 20.79 -6.92
C THR A 299 -23.20 19.89 -7.09
N ILE A 300 -23.70 19.38 -5.96
CA ILE A 300 -24.90 18.54 -5.92
C ILE A 300 -26.04 19.40 -5.38
N PRO A 301 -27.08 19.68 -6.18
CA PRO A 301 -28.25 20.42 -5.73
C PRO A 301 -28.95 19.70 -4.57
N PRO A 302 -29.37 20.43 -3.52
CA PRO A 302 -29.95 19.83 -2.32
C PRO A 302 -31.34 19.20 -2.53
N ASP A 303 -32.03 19.54 -3.62
CA ASP A 303 -33.39 19.11 -3.94
C ASP A 303 -33.44 17.95 -4.96
N GLY A 304 -32.29 17.56 -5.53
CA GLY A 304 -32.18 16.50 -6.53
C GLY A 304 -32.94 16.79 -7.83
N SER A 305 -33.33 18.04 -8.08
CA SER A 305 -34.10 18.45 -9.25
C SER A 305 -33.23 18.67 -10.49
N GLU A 306 -31.93 18.87 -10.31
CA GLU A 306 -30.94 19.07 -11.37
C GLU A 306 -29.81 18.02 -11.30
N ASP A 307 -29.20 17.75 -12.45
CA ASP A 307 -28.03 16.87 -12.56
C ASP A 307 -26.80 17.51 -11.86
N PRO A 308 -25.91 16.69 -11.26
CA PRO A 308 -24.69 17.20 -10.63
C PRO A 308 -23.81 17.90 -11.67
N SER A 309 -23.43 19.14 -11.38
CA SER A 309 -22.56 19.93 -12.26
C SER A 309 -21.10 19.85 -11.81
N PHE A 310 -20.20 19.74 -12.81
CA PHE A 310 -18.75 19.72 -12.60
C PHE A 310 -18.18 21.10 -12.90
N ASN A 311 -17.55 21.71 -11.91
CA ASN A 311 -16.91 23.02 -12.05
C ASN A 311 -15.40 22.84 -12.15
N TRP A 312 -14.79 23.43 -13.20
CA TRP A 312 -13.34 23.47 -13.37
C TRP A 312 -12.77 24.71 -12.67
N ASN A 313 -12.00 24.51 -11.59
CA ASN A 313 -11.45 25.58 -10.76
C ASN A 313 -9.93 25.76 -10.96
N GLY A 314 -9.39 25.35 -12.12
CA GLY A 314 -7.93 25.27 -12.34
C GLY A 314 -7.16 26.59 -12.09
N ALA A 315 -7.76 27.75 -12.39
CA ALA A 315 -7.15 29.05 -12.12
C ALA A 315 -7.01 29.33 -10.62
N VAL A 316 -8.11 29.17 -9.87
CA VAL A 316 -8.13 29.33 -8.40
C VAL A 316 -7.20 28.33 -7.72
N TRP A 317 -7.23 27.08 -8.18
CA TRP A 317 -6.33 26.04 -7.69
C TRP A 317 -4.85 26.41 -7.88
N TRP A 318 -4.48 26.91 -9.07
CA TRP A 318 -3.10 27.30 -9.36
C TRP A 318 -2.65 28.49 -8.51
N GLU A 319 -3.50 29.51 -8.38
CA GLU A 319 -3.24 30.68 -7.51
C GLU A 319 -2.97 30.25 -6.07
N ARG A 320 -3.77 29.32 -5.54
CA ARG A 320 -3.59 28.78 -4.18
C ARG A 320 -2.31 27.97 -4.02
N LEU A 321 -1.88 27.26 -5.06
CA LEU A 321 -0.64 26.47 -5.04
C LEU A 321 0.60 27.37 -5.01
N ILE A 322 0.61 28.45 -5.79
CA ILE A 322 1.74 29.40 -5.83
C ILE A 322 1.75 30.37 -4.64
N THR A 323 0.63 30.54 -3.95
CA THR A 323 0.51 31.45 -2.81
C THR A 323 1.19 30.86 -1.56
N PRO A 324 2.28 31.47 -1.04
CA PRO A 324 3.04 30.90 0.07
C PRO A 324 2.26 30.77 1.39
N GLY A 325 1.18 31.54 1.55
CA GLY A 325 0.35 31.52 2.76
C GLY A 325 -0.30 30.17 3.06
N HIS A 326 -0.53 29.34 2.04
CA HIS A 326 -1.19 28.02 2.17
C HIS A 326 -0.20 26.87 2.41
N TRP A 327 1.10 27.09 2.18
CA TRP A 327 2.11 26.03 2.26
C TRP A 327 2.23 25.38 3.65
N PRO A 328 2.15 26.13 4.78
CA PRO A 328 2.10 25.52 6.09
C PRO A 328 0.89 24.59 6.27
N GLY A 329 -0.25 24.98 5.70
CA GLY A 329 -1.48 24.17 5.69
C GLY A 329 -1.32 22.88 4.92
N TYR A 330 -0.76 22.94 3.70
CA TYR A 330 -0.46 21.76 2.89
C TYR A 330 0.54 20.83 3.58
N LEU A 331 1.58 21.39 4.21
CA LEU A 331 2.56 20.59 4.95
C LEU A 331 1.90 19.82 6.10
N ILE A 332 1.04 20.49 6.88
CA ILE A 332 0.28 19.84 7.95
C ILE A 332 -0.64 18.77 7.39
N SER A 333 -1.33 19.03 6.28
CA SER A 333 -2.20 18.02 5.63
C SER A 333 -1.41 16.79 5.20
N VAL A 334 -0.26 16.94 4.55
CA VAL A 334 0.58 15.81 4.13
C VAL A 334 1.04 15.01 5.35
N VAL A 335 1.55 15.68 6.39
CA VAL A 335 1.98 15.02 7.63
C VAL A 335 0.82 14.30 8.31
N ALA A 336 -0.38 14.91 8.33
CA ALA A 336 -1.59 14.30 8.88
C ALA A 336 -1.96 13.02 8.12
N LEU A 337 -1.88 13.02 6.78
CA LEU A 337 -2.17 11.84 5.97
C LEU A 337 -1.15 10.71 6.16
N LEU A 338 0.11 11.05 6.42
CA LEU A 338 1.18 10.07 6.66
C LEU A 338 0.98 9.23 7.93
N PHE A 339 0.27 9.74 8.94
CA PHE A 339 -0.06 8.95 10.13
C PHE A 339 -1.01 7.78 9.83
N GLY A 340 -1.77 7.88 8.74
CA GLY A 340 -2.67 6.83 8.28
C GLY A 340 -3.95 6.70 9.10
N ALA A 341 -4.86 5.85 8.61
CA ALA A 341 -6.20 5.72 9.16
C ALA A 341 -6.22 5.15 10.59
N SER A 342 -5.33 4.20 10.90
CA SER A 342 -5.25 3.59 12.23
C SER A 342 -4.95 4.62 13.33
N PHE A 343 -4.08 5.58 13.06
CA PHE A 343 -3.78 6.66 13.99
C PHE A 343 -5.02 7.52 14.26
N TRP A 344 -5.67 8.03 13.21
CA TRP A 344 -6.85 8.88 13.36
C TRP A 344 -8.03 8.15 14.00
N TRP A 345 -8.18 6.85 13.75
CA TRP A 345 -9.14 6.00 14.44
C TRP A 345 -8.86 5.92 15.93
N ASP A 346 -7.59 5.73 16.32
CA ASP A 346 -7.19 5.68 17.72
C ASP A 346 -7.43 7.03 18.43
N VAL A 347 -7.15 8.14 17.75
CA VAL A 347 -7.46 9.49 18.24
C VAL A 347 -8.97 9.68 18.42
N LEU A 348 -9.77 9.29 17.42
CA LEU A 348 -11.24 9.37 17.48
C LEU A 348 -11.81 8.58 18.67
N ARG A 349 -11.32 7.35 18.89
CA ARG A 349 -11.75 6.52 20.02
C ARG A 349 -11.42 7.16 21.36
N ARG A 350 -10.24 7.78 21.48
CA ARG A 350 -9.82 8.47 22.71
C ARG A 350 -10.68 9.70 22.99
N LEU A 351 -11.05 10.46 21.96
CA LEU A 351 -11.88 11.67 22.10
C LEU A 351 -13.35 11.35 22.39
N THR A 352 -13.91 10.32 21.75
CA THR A 352 -15.32 9.94 21.91
C THR A 352 -15.56 9.02 23.10
N GLY A 353 -14.51 8.49 23.72
CA GLY A 353 -14.62 7.55 24.83
C GLY A 353 -15.11 6.15 24.43
N ILE A 354 -15.18 5.85 23.13
CA ILE A 354 -15.57 4.52 22.62
C ILE A 354 -14.49 3.51 23.01
N ARG A 355 -14.75 2.77 24.09
CA ARG A 355 -13.94 1.61 24.49
C ARG A 355 -14.39 0.42 23.66
N GLY A 356 -13.46 -0.19 22.93
CA GLY A 356 -13.71 -1.46 22.27
C GLY A 356 -14.05 -2.52 23.31
N ARG A 357 -15.17 -3.25 23.11
CA ARG A 357 -15.35 -4.54 23.78
C ARG A 357 -14.17 -5.42 23.36
N ARG A 358 -13.32 -5.81 24.30
CA ARG A 358 -12.33 -6.85 24.05
C ARG A 358 -13.10 -8.12 23.68
N PRO A 359 -12.73 -8.83 22.60
CA PRO A 359 -13.25 -10.18 22.36
C PRO A 359 -12.82 -11.12 23.49
#